data_AF-A0A919SJ93-F1
#
_entry.id   AF-A0A919SJ93-F1
#
_cell.length_a   1.000
_cell.length_b   1.000
_cell.length_c   1.000
_cell.angle_alpha   90.00
_cell.angle_beta   90.00
_cell.angle_gamma   90.00
#
_symmetry.space_group_name_H-M   'P 1'
#
loop_
_entity.id
_entity.type
_entity.pdbx_description
1 polymer ?
#
loop_
_entity_poly.entity_id
_entity_poly.type
_entity_poly.pdbx_seq_one_letter_code
_entity_poly.pdbx_strand_id
1 'polypeptide(L)'
;MTAPLEIQYRRLLAVYPSAHRRAYEEEMVGVLMEGAEPGQRRPALGEAADLLRAGILARLGRGAQALRTSAWRDAAAVAGLIGAVLLTAIACRRLIFGLLYARESGDPMRAFGVDGGLLIDVAARSVAWLAVVVAVLLAARRTATALAVVAVLVEITAVAVWLPSQEFRAIRMSWALALALLTVALLVLSRHGRPAVAILGRRGGAVLTGGLVLAAVSALLLPLWPTPPQILGLVTVPDALLLAAGAMLLAGLQRIPAGIRRRILVLLAPLLAVPVAQRQLEQAIDITFARSVTPGIVVVDVLMMAGVPLLAFALAAAALHLREGITVTVTRTPEQAA
;
A
#
# COMPACT_ATOMS: atom_id res chain seq x y z
N MET A 1 23.90 37.49 -26.86
CA MET A 1 22.62 37.64 -26.11
C MET A 1 22.07 36.25 -25.72
N THR A 2 22.82 35.49 -24.92
CA THR A 2 22.53 34.09 -24.51
C THR A 2 21.74 33.98 -23.20
N ALA A 3 21.63 35.08 -22.45
CA ALA A 3 20.96 35.14 -21.14
C ALA A 3 19.52 34.55 -21.09
N PRO A 4 18.63 34.74 -22.10
CA PRO A 4 17.26 34.22 -21.98
C PRO A 4 17.16 32.70 -22.13
N LEU A 5 18.08 32.05 -22.84
CA LEU A 5 18.12 30.59 -23.00
C LEU A 5 18.68 29.93 -21.73
N GLU A 6 19.79 30.47 -21.20
CA GLU A 6 20.43 29.99 -19.98
C GLU A 6 19.46 30.00 -18.78
N ILE A 7 18.68 31.08 -18.61
CA ILE A 7 17.66 31.20 -17.57
C ILE A 7 16.60 30.09 -17.69
N GLN A 8 16.21 29.73 -18.92
CA GLN A 8 15.24 28.66 -19.14
C GLN A 8 15.82 27.29 -18.80
N TYR A 9 17.08 27.02 -19.16
CA TYR A 9 17.75 25.79 -18.73
C TYR A 9 17.88 25.69 -17.21
N ARG A 10 18.29 26.76 -16.52
CA ARG A 10 18.34 26.79 -15.05
C ARG A 10 16.99 26.54 -14.41
N ARG A 11 15.90 27.06 -15.00
CA ARG A 11 14.52 26.76 -14.55
C ARG A 11 14.15 25.29 -14.73
N LEU A 12 14.48 24.68 -15.87
CA LEU A 12 14.26 23.26 -16.10
C LEU A 12 15.08 22.39 -15.13
N LEU A 13 16.33 22.77 -14.89
CA LEU A 13 17.20 22.09 -13.95
C LEU A 13 16.68 22.15 -12.52
N ALA A 14 15.81 23.10 -12.15
CA ALA A 14 15.20 23.14 -10.82
C ALA A 14 14.43 21.85 -10.43
N VAL A 15 14.07 21.03 -11.42
CA VAL A 15 13.51 19.69 -11.20
C VAL A 15 14.52 18.71 -10.60
N TYR A 16 15.83 18.92 -10.78
CA TYR A 16 16.84 18.09 -10.15
C TYR A 16 16.89 18.27 -8.62
N PRO A 17 17.36 17.26 -7.86
CA PRO A 17 17.57 17.38 -6.43
C PRO A 17 18.55 18.53 -6.08
N SER A 18 18.27 19.28 -5.01
CA SER A 18 19.06 20.47 -4.61
C SER A 18 20.57 20.18 -4.49
N ALA A 19 20.96 19.07 -3.86
CA ALA A 19 22.37 18.72 -3.73
C ALA A 19 23.03 18.31 -5.06
N HIS A 20 22.26 17.81 -6.04
CA HIS A 20 22.80 17.51 -7.38
C HIS A 20 23.06 18.82 -8.14
N ARG A 21 22.09 19.74 -8.08
CA ARG A 21 22.25 21.08 -8.64
C ARG A 21 23.47 21.81 -8.08
N ARG A 22 23.64 21.82 -6.76
CA ARG A 22 24.83 22.46 -6.15
C ARG A 22 26.17 21.91 -6.63
N ALA A 23 26.21 20.66 -7.08
CA ALA A 23 27.45 20.01 -7.50
C ALA A 23 27.68 20.11 -9.02
N TYR A 24 26.62 20.06 -9.83
CA TYR A 24 26.73 19.87 -11.28
C TYR A 24 25.94 20.89 -12.12
N GLU A 25 25.21 21.84 -11.52
CA GLU A 25 24.35 22.76 -12.28
C GLU A 25 25.13 23.57 -13.32
N GLU A 26 26.27 24.16 -12.95
CA GLU A 26 27.07 24.97 -13.87
C GLU A 26 27.65 24.14 -15.02
N GLU A 27 28.09 22.92 -14.75
CA GLU A 27 28.58 21.99 -15.78
C GLU A 27 27.46 21.58 -16.74
N MET A 28 26.28 21.23 -16.20
CA MET A 28 25.13 20.86 -17.01
C MET A 28 24.64 22.02 -17.89
N VAL A 29 24.62 23.24 -17.35
CA VAL A 29 24.27 24.45 -18.13
C VAL A 29 25.31 24.71 -19.20
N GLY A 30 26.61 24.56 -18.90
CA GLY A 30 27.68 24.68 -19.88
C GLY A 30 27.50 23.76 -21.08
N VAL A 31 27.29 22.46 -20.82
CA VAL A 31 27.06 21.45 -21.86
C VAL A 31 25.81 21.76 -22.70
N LEU A 32 24.71 22.18 -22.06
CA LEU A 32 23.47 22.55 -22.76
C LEU A 32 23.63 23.80 -23.63
N MET A 33 24.46 24.76 -23.20
CA MET A 33 24.74 25.98 -23.96
C MET A 33 25.72 25.74 -25.11
N GLU A 34 26.67 24.82 -24.96
CA GLU A 34 27.58 24.39 -26.03
C GLU A 34 26.85 23.63 -27.16
N GLY A 35 25.81 22.87 -26.80
CA GLY A 35 24.99 22.13 -27.76
C GLY A 35 23.89 22.96 -28.46
N ALA A 36 23.66 24.21 -28.05
CA ALA A 36 22.57 25.03 -28.57
C ALA A 36 22.86 25.60 -29.97
N GLU A 37 21.85 25.64 -30.84
CA GLU A 37 22.00 26.20 -32.18
C GLU A 37 22.20 27.74 -32.15
N PRO A 38 22.98 28.30 -33.09
CA PRO A 38 23.15 29.75 -33.19
C PRO A 38 21.82 30.49 -33.31
N GLY A 39 21.52 31.36 -32.34
CA GLY A 39 20.29 32.16 -32.30
C GLY A 39 19.10 31.48 -31.59
N GLN A 40 19.28 30.29 -31.03
CA GLN A 40 18.27 29.61 -30.22
C GLN A 40 17.90 30.45 -28.98
N ARG A 41 16.60 30.73 -28.82
CA ARG A 41 16.07 31.54 -27.69
C ARG A 41 15.29 30.71 -26.66
N ARG A 42 14.95 29.46 -26.99
CA ARG A 42 14.21 28.53 -26.12
C ARG A 42 14.78 27.11 -26.27
N PRO A 43 14.75 26.30 -25.19
CA PRO A 43 15.11 24.89 -25.27
C PRO A 43 14.24 24.17 -26.31
N ALA A 44 14.82 23.22 -27.05
CA ALA A 44 14.03 22.34 -27.89
C ALA A 44 13.10 21.49 -27.01
N LEU A 45 11.92 21.12 -27.53
CA LEU A 45 10.94 20.33 -26.77
C LEU A 45 11.54 18.99 -26.31
N GLY A 46 12.40 18.37 -27.13
CA GLY A 46 13.11 17.14 -26.80
C GLY A 46 14.08 17.32 -25.63
N GLU A 47 14.88 18.39 -25.63
CA GLU A 47 15.82 18.72 -24.55
C GLU A 47 15.09 19.01 -23.24
N ALA A 48 14.01 19.79 -23.31
CA ALA A 48 13.18 20.08 -22.15
C ALA A 48 12.55 18.80 -21.57
N ALA A 49 12.00 17.93 -22.42
CA ALA A 49 11.42 16.67 -21.99
C ALA A 49 12.47 15.73 -21.36
N ASP A 50 13.67 15.66 -21.94
CA ASP A 50 14.75 14.82 -21.42
C ASP A 50 15.27 15.34 -20.07
N LEU A 51 15.50 16.64 -19.93
CA LEU A 51 15.89 17.25 -18.65
C LEU A 51 14.85 17.05 -17.56
N LEU A 52 13.56 17.22 -17.89
CA LEU A 52 12.47 16.95 -16.95
C LEU A 52 12.45 15.48 -16.54
N ARG A 53 12.54 14.56 -17.52
CA ARG A 53 12.56 13.11 -17.28
C ARG A 53 13.75 12.71 -16.40
N ALA A 54 14.95 13.16 -16.73
CA ALA A 54 16.17 12.84 -16.00
C ALA A 54 16.16 13.47 -14.59
N GLY A 55 15.67 14.71 -14.43
CA GLY A 55 15.49 15.34 -13.13
C GLY A 55 14.47 14.60 -12.24
N ILE A 56 13.35 14.17 -12.81
CA ILE A 56 12.35 13.33 -12.13
C ILE A 56 12.96 11.99 -11.74
N LEU A 57 13.64 11.30 -12.66
CA LEU A 57 14.32 10.03 -12.37
C LEU A 57 15.38 10.18 -11.27
N ALA A 58 16.17 11.25 -11.28
CA ALA A 58 17.14 11.53 -10.23
C ALA A 58 16.48 11.76 -8.87
N ARG A 59 15.33 12.46 -8.82
CA ARG A 59 14.53 12.61 -7.60
C ARG A 59 13.93 11.29 -7.13
N LEU A 60 13.35 10.51 -8.03
CA LEU A 60 12.78 9.21 -7.73
C LEU A 60 13.84 8.23 -7.24
N GLY A 61 15.02 8.21 -7.87
CA GLY A 61 16.16 7.39 -7.47
C GLY A 61 16.67 7.73 -6.07
N ARG A 62 16.75 9.02 -5.71
CA ARG A 62 17.05 9.42 -4.33
C ARG A 62 15.94 9.08 -3.35
N GLY A 63 14.68 9.23 -3.73
CA GLY A 63 13.52 8.80 -2.93
C GLY A 63 13.59 7.31 -2.64
N ALA A 64 13.86 6.49 -3.66
CA ALA A 64 14.07 5.06 -3.54
C ALA A 64 15.27 4.74 -2.63
N GLN A 65 16.37 5.47 -2.73
CA GLN A 65 17.53 5.29 -1.85
C GLN A 65 17.22 5.67 -0.39
N ALA A 66 16.41 6.72 -0.15
CA ALA A 66 15.95 7.08 1.18
C ALA A 66 15.06 5.98 1.81
N LEU A 67 14.21 5.35 1.01
CA LEU A 67 13.41 4.18 1.40
C LEU A 67 14.27 2.94 1.71
N ARG A 68 15.54 2.92 1.27
CA ARG A 68 16.48 1.83 1.54
C ARG A 68 17.24 1.97 2.86
N THR A 69 17.02 3.04 3.63
CA THR A 69 17.58 3.13 5.00
C THR A 69 16.97 2.08 5.92
N SER A 70 17.70 1.69 6.98
CA SER A 70 17.28 0.62 7.90
C SER A 70 15.90 0.89 8.52
N ALA A 71 15.60 2.14 8.90
CA ALA A 71 14.33 2.52 9.50
C ALA A 71 13.12 2.32 8.58
N TRP A 72 13.26 2.56 7.26
CA TRP A 72 12.19 2.31 6.30
C TRP A 72 11.98 0.83 6.01
N ARG A 73 13.06 0.03 5.96
CA ARG A 73 12.95 -1.44 5.84
C ARG A 73 12.29 -2.07 7.07
N ASP A 74 12.63 -1.57 8.26
CA ASP A 74 12.03 -2.00 9.52
C ASP A 74 10.54 -1.64 9.57
N ALA A 75 10.19 -0.41 9.18
CA ALA A 75 8.80 0.00 9.05
C ALA A 75 8.03 -0.86 8.03
N ALA A 76 8.65 -1.17 6.89
CA ALA A 76 8.06 -2.02 5.86
C ALA A 76 7.83 -3.46 6.34
N ALA A 77 8.68 -3.98 7.25
CA ALA A 77 8.47 -5.31 7.83
C ALA A 77 7.17 -5.38 8.64
N VAL A 78 6.92 -4.35 9.46
CA VAL A 78 5.72 -4.27 10.30
C VAL A 78 4.49 -3.97 9.44
N ALA A 79 4.59 -3.03 8.49
CA ALA A 79 3.48 -2.70 7.58
C ALA A 79 3.12 -3.90 6.67
N GLY A 80 4.11 -4.63 6.17
CA GLY A 80 3.90 -5.85 5.38
C GLY A 80 3.24 -6.97 6.19
N LEU A 81 3.61 -7.15 7.47
CA LEU A 81 2.91 -8.07 8.37
C LEU A 81 1.44 -7.67 8.55
N ILE A 82 1.16 -6.39 8.80
CA ILE A 82 -0.21 -5.89 8.94
C ILE A 82 -1.01 -6.12 7.66
N GLY A 83 -0.42 -5.84 6.49
CA GLY A 83 -1.05 -6.11 5.19
C GLY A 83 -1.37 -7.59 4.97
N ALA A 84 -0.44 -8.48 5.27
CA ALA A 84 -0.64 -9.93 5.13
C ALA A 84 -1.74 -10.45 6.07
N VAL A 85 -1.82 -9.93 7.30
CA VAL A 85 -2.87 -10.31 8.25
C VAL A 85 -4.23 -9.76 7.83
N LEU A 86 -4.29 -8.53 7.31
CA LEU A 86 -5.51 -7.96 6.75
C LEU A 86 -6.05 -8.83 5.59
N LEU A 87 -5.18 -9.22 4.66
CA LEU A 87 -5.55 -10.09 3.53
C LEU A 87 -5.99 -11.48 3.99
N THR A 88 -5.31 -12.05 4.98
CA THR A 88 -5.73 -13.31 5.61
C THR A 88 -7.12 -13.19 6.22
N ALA A 89 -7.40 -12.12 6.97
CA ALA A 89 -8.70 -11.89 7.60
C ALA A 89 -9.81 -11.72 6.55
N ILE A 90 -9.54 -10.98 5.46
CA ILE A 90 -10.47 -10.82 4.34
C ILE A 90 -10.77 -12.18 3.70
N ALA A 91 -9.74 -12.98 3.40
CA ALA A 91 -9.90 -14.30 2.79
C ALA A 91 -10.69 -15.25 3.71
N CYS A 92 -10.34 -15.33 4.99
CA CYS A 92 -11.06 -16.15 5.97
C CYS A 92 -12.52 -15.72 6.13
N ARG A 93 -12.81 -14.42 6.16
CA ARG A 93 -14.19 -13.92 6.21
C ARG A 93 -14.98 -14.36 4.99
N ARG A 94 -14.39 -14.26 3.79
CA ARG A 94 -15.01 -14.77 2.56
C ARG A 94 -15.22 -16.28 2.62
N LEU A 95 -14.28 -17.03 3.19
CA LEU A 95 -14.37 -18.48 3.32
C LEU A 95 -15.54 -18.88 4.23
N ILE A 96 -15.68 -18.21 5.37
CA ILE A 96 -16.82 -18.42 6.29
C ILE A 96 -18.14 -18.10 5.58
N PHE A 97 -18.24 -16.97 4.88
CA PHE A 97 -19.44 -16.66 4.12
C PHE A 97 -19.75 -17.71 3.06
N GLY A 98 -18.74 -18.18 2.33
CA GLY A 98 -18.90 -19.25 1.34
C GLY A 98 -19.38 -20.55 1.99
N LEU A 99 -18.84 -20.91 3.16
CA LEU A 99 -19.24 -22.11 3.91
C LEU A 99 -20.68 -22.02 4.42
N LEU A 100 -21.08 -20.87 4.97
CA LEU A 100 -22.46 -20.63 5.42
C LEU A 100 -23.42 -20.68 4.23
N TYR A 101 -23.07 -20.02 3.14
CA TYR A 101 -23.87 -20.03 1.91
C TYR A 101 -24.00 -21.44 1.33
N ALA A 102 -22.91 -22.21 1.25
CA ALA A 102 -22.92 -23.58 0.78
C ALA A 102 -23.75 -24.51 1.68
N ARG A 103 -23.77 -24.24 2.99
CA ARG A 103 -24.62 -24.98 3.96
C ARG A 103 -26.11 -24.71 3.73
N GLU A 104 -26.48 -23.47 3.47
CA GLU A 104 -27.88 -23.06 3.34
C GLU A 104 -28.46 -23.32 1.94
N SER A 105 -27.69 -23.02 0.89
CA SER A 105 -28.15 -23.04 -0.50
C SER A 105 -27.57 -24.21 -1.32
N GLY A 106 -26.69 -25.03 -0.72
CA GLY A 106 -25.90 -26.01 -1.45
C GLY A 106 -24.76 -25.38 -2.25
N ASP A 107 -23.98 -26.21 -2.93
CA ASP A 107 -22.93 -25.72 -3.84
C ASP A 107 -23.52 -25.42 -5.22
N PRO A 108 -23.60 -24.14 -5.65
CA PRO A 108 -24.14 -23.78 -6.95
C PRO A 108 -23.29 -24.34 -8.11
N MET A 109 -22.01 -24.69 -7.86
CA MET A 109 -21.14 -25.27 -8.87
C MET A 109 -21.50 -26.72 -9.23
N ARG A 110 -22.28 -27.41 -8.38
CA ARG A 110 -22.83 -28.73 -8.71
C ARG A 110 -23.72 -28.72 -9.95
N ALA A 111 -24.45 -27.63 -10.18
CA ALA A 111 -25.27 -27.48 -11.38
C ALA A 111 -24.44 -27.48 -12.68
N PHE A 112 -23.15 -27.17 -12.58
CA PHE A 112 -22.18 -27.18 -13.68
C PHE A 112 -21.29 -28.43 -13.66
N GLY A 113 -21.62 -29.45 -12.85
CA GLY A 113 -20.85 -30.69 -12.72
C GLY A 113 -19.53 -30.55 -11.94
N VAL A 114 -19.33 -29.44 -11.21
CA VAL A 114 -18.12 -29.19 -10.43
C VAL A 114 -18.48 -29.23 -8.94
N ASP A 115 -18.10 -30.31 -8.26
CA ASP A 115 -18.25 -30.43 -6.82
C ASP A 115 -17.17 -29.64 -6.06
N GLY A 116 -17.58 -28.80 -5.11
CA GLY A 116 -16.70 -28.03 -4.23
C GLY A 116 -16.11 -26.78 -4.87
N GLY A 117 -16.45 -26.47 -6.13
CA GLY A 117 -15.85 -25.38 -6.90
C GLY A 117 -15.98 -24.01 -6.24
N LEU A 118 -17.07 -23.77 -5.51
CA LEU A 118 -17.35 -22.49 -4.84
C LEU A 118 -16.31 -22.10 -3.79
N LEU A 119 -15.72 -23.08 -3.11
CA LEU A 119 -14.84 -22.82 -1.95
C LEU A 119 -13.36 -22.90 -2.30
N ILE A 120 -13.01 -23.53 -3.42
CA ILE A 120 -11.60 -23.77 -3.80
C ILE A 120 -10.82 -22.46 -3.91
N ASP A 121 -11.37 -21.44 -4.60
CA ASP A 121 -10.67 -20.17 -4.80
C ASP A 121 -10.49 -19.40 -3.48
N VAL A 122 -11.52 -19.39 -2.64
CA VAL A 122 -11.47 -18.69 -1.36
C VAL A 122 -10.56 -19.41 -0.36
N ALA A 123 -10.62 -20.74 -0.29
CA ALA A 123 -9.74 -21.55 0.53
C ALA A 123 -8.27 -21.40 0.11
N ALA A 124 -7.99 -21.42 -1.20
CA ALA A 124 -6.64 -21.22 -1.73
C ALA A 124 -6.05 -19.87 -1.30
N ARG A 125 -6.83 -18.77 -1.40
CA ARG A 125 -6.41 -17.45 -0.91
C ARG A 125 -6.16 -17.43 0.60
N SER A 126 -7.07 -18.02 1.37
CA SER A 126 -6.93 -18.11 2.85
C SER A 126 -5.64 -18.83 3.24
N VAL A 127 -5.37 -19.98 2.63
CA VAL A 127 -4.16 -20.77 2.88
C VAL A 127 -2.90 -19.99 2.44
N ALA A 128 -2.93 -19.37 1.27
CA ALA A 128 -1.78 -18.62 0.75
C ALA A 128 -1.40 -17.45 1.67
N TRP A 129 -2.35 -16.60 2.06
CA TRP A 129 -2.06 -15.47 2.95
C TRP A 129 -1.73 -15.90 4.38
N LEU A 130 -2.37 -16.95 4.90
CA LEU A 130 -2.00 -17.52 6.20
C LEU A 130 -0.55 -18.03 6.20
N ALA A 131 -0.13 -18.71 5.13
CA ALA A 131 1.25 -19.18 4.97
C ALA A 131 2.24 -18.01 4.95
N VAL A 132 1.90 -16.88 4.31
CA VAL A 132 2.70 -15.64 4.36
C VAL A 132 2.82 -15.13 5.79
N VAL A 133 1.71 -15.02 6.53
CA VAL A 133 1.72 -14.56 7.93
C VAL A 133 2.62 -15.46 8.79
N VAL A 134 2.46 -16.78 8.69
CA VAL A 134 3.29 -17.74 9.42
C VAL A 134 4.77 -17.57 9.06
N ALA A 135 5.12 -17.44 7.79
CA ALA A 135 6.51 -17.24 7.36
C ALA A 135 7.10 -15.91 7.89
N VAL A 136 6.31 -14.83 7.94
CA VAL A 136 6.75 -13.55 8.53
C VAL A 136 6.99 -13.68 10.04
N LEU A 137 6.09 -14.38 10.76
CA LEU A 137 6.21 -14.60 12.21
C LEU A 137 7.40 -15.50 12.57
N LEU A 138 7.70 -16.50 11.74
CA LEU A 138 8.89 -17.34 11.85
C LEU A 138 10.19 -16.62 11.42
N ALA A 139 10.11 -15.32 11.07
CA ALA A 139 11.21 -14.53 10.54
C ALA A 139 11.86 -15.11 9.27
N ALA A 140 11.16 -15.98 8.54
CA ALA A 140 11.62 -16.63 7.32
C ALA A 140 11.36 -15.73 6.10
N ARG A 141 12.17 -14.69 5.94
CA ARG A 141 11.80 -13.56 5.05
C ARG A 141 11.80 -13.91 3.56
N ARG A 142 12.75 -14.73 3.11
CA ARG A 142 12.80 -15.16 1.70
C ARG A 142 11.58 -16.00 1.34
N THR A 143 11.20 -16.91 2.23
CA THR A 143 10.01 -17.74 2.05
C THR A 143 8.75 -16.90 2.15
N ALA A 144 8.66 -15.95 3.09
CA ALA A 144 7.55 -15.00 3.18
C ALA A 144 7.34 -14.20 1.88
N THR A 145 8.41 -13.65 1.30
CA THR A 145 8.34 -12.95 0.01
C THR A 145 7.90 -13.88 -1.11
N ALA A 146 8.49 -15.09 -1.20
CA ALA A 146 8.12 -16.06 -2.24
C ALA A 146 6.65 -16.50 -2.14
N LEU A 147 6.20 -16.82 -0.92
CA LEU A 147 4.80 -17.17 -0.64
C LEU A 147 3.86 -16.00 -0.95
N ALA A 148 4.27 -14.76 -0.70
CA ALA A 148 3.44 -13.60 -0.99
C ALA A 148 3.30 -13.35 -2.50
N VAL A 149 4.35 -13.61 -3.28
CA VAL A 149 4.27 -13.62 -4.76
C VAL A 149 3.32 -14.72 -5.22
N VAL A 150 3.43 -15.93 -4.66
CA VAL A 150 2.48 -17.03 -4.96
C VAL A 150 1.05 -16.62 -4.60
N ALA A 151 0.83 -15.99 -3.45
CA ALA A 151 -0.49 -15.51 -3.03
C ALA A 151 -1.05 -14.47 -4.01
N VAL A 152 -0.24 -13.54 -4.53
CA VAL A 152 -0.65 -12.62 -5.59
C VAL A 152 -1.03 -13.37 -6.86
N LEU A 153 -0.28 -14.39 -7.27
CA LEU A 153 -0.63 -15.20 -8.45
C LEU A 153 -1.97 -15.93 -8.25
N VAL A 154 -2.26 -16.41 -7.03
CA VAL A 154 -3.56 -16.97 -6.67
C VAL A 154 -4.67 -15.91 -6.81
N GLU A 155 -4.45 -14.68 -6.35
CA GLU A 155 -5.41 -13.57 -6.53
C GLU A 155 -5.66 -13.25 -8.01
N ILE A 156 -4.60 -13.14 -8.82
CA ILE A 156 -4.69 -12.87 -10.26
C ILE A 156 -5.45 -13.99 -10.97
N THR A 157 -5.11 -15.24 -10.68
CA THR A 157 -5.76 -16.41 -11.28
C THR A 157 -7.24 -16.41 -10.98
N ALA A 158 -7.62 -16.13 -9.72
CA ALA A 158 -9.01 -16.09 -9.34
C ALA A 158 -9.77 -14.93 -10.00
N VAL A 159 -9.16 -13.73 -10.14
CA VAL A 159 -9.76 -12.63 -10.93
C VAL A 159 -9.95 -13.05 -12.39
N ALA A 160 -8.95 -13.67 -13.01
CA ALA A 160 -8.99 -14.11 -14.40
C ALA A 160 -10.08 -15.18 -14.65
N VAL A 161 -10.28 -16.10 -13.72
CA VAL A 161 -11.33 -17.14 -13.80
C VAL A 161 -12.73 -16.53 -13.72
N TRP A 162 -12.93 -15.51 -12.88
CA TRP A 162 -14.25 -14.88 -12.71
C TRP A 162 -14.57 -13.82 -13.77
N LEU A 163 -13.57 -13.28 -14.47
CA LEU A 163 -13.74 -12.19 -15.44
C LEU A 163 -14.77 -12.50 -16.55
N PRO A 164 -14.80 -13.70 -17.19
CA PRO A 164 -15.72 -13.98 -18.30
C PRO A 164 -17.17 -14.18 -17.86
N SER A 165 -17.41 -14.58 -16.61
CA SER A 165 -18.74 -14.96 -16.12
C SER A 165 -19.37 -13.91 -15.21
N GLN A 166 -18.56 -13.11 -14.51
CA GLN A 166 -19.04 -12.09 -13.56
C GLN A 166 -18.12 -10.88 -13.55
N GLU A 167 -18.25 -10.01 -14.55
CA GLU A 167 -17.45 -8.79 -14.70
C GLU A 167 -17.44 -7.92 -13.42
N PHE A 168 -18.60 -7.76 -12.76
CA PHE A 168 -18.71 -7.04 -11.48
C PHE A 168 -18.00 -7.70 -10.31
N ARG A 169 -17.88 -9.03 -10.33
CA ARG A 169 -17.11 -9.75 -9.31
C ARG A 169 -15.62 -9.45 -9.49
N ALA A 170 -15.13 -9.35 -10.74
CA ALA A 170 -13.75 -8.98 -11.01
C ALA A 170 -13.42 -7.56 -10.53
N ILE A 171 -14.28 -6.57 -10.78
CA ILE A 171 -14.11 -5.20 -10.25
C ILE A 171 -14.10 -5.21 -8.71
N ARG A 172 -15.06 -5.87 -8.06
CA ARG A 172 -15.08 -5.97 -6.59
C ARG A 172 -13.90 -6.75 -6.00
N MET A 173 -13.10 -7.42 -6.82
CA MET A 173 -11.88 -8.11 -6.38
C MET A 173 -10.61 -7.30 -6.64
N SER A 174 -10.66 -6.23 -7.47
CA SER A 174 -9.48 -5.45 -7.87
C SER A 174 -8.78 -4.80 -6.67
N TRP A 175 -9.52 -4.30 -5.69
CA TRP A 175 -8.97 -3.70 -4.47
C TRP A 175 -8.17 -4.71 -3.62
N ALA A 176 -8.59 -5.98 -3.58
CA ALA A 176 -7.85 -7.02 -2.87
C ALA A 176 -6.51 -7.32 -3.55
N LEU A 177 -6.50 -7.30 -4.90
CA LEU A 177 -5.27 -7.43 -5.69
C LEU A 177 -4.33 -6.23 -5.48
N ALA A 178 -4.86 -5.00 -5.43
CA ALA A 178 -4.07 -3.80 -5.14
C ALA A 178 -3.42 -3.88 -3.75
N LEU A 179 -4.17 -4.29 -2.71
CA LEU A 179 -3.64 -4.55 -1.37
C LEU A 179 -2.57 -5.64 -1.36
N ALA A 180 -2.79 -6.72 -2.11
CA ALA A 180 -1.84 -7.82 -2.24
C ALA A 180 -0.51 -7.37 -2.84
N LEU A 181 -0.55 -6.59 -3.94
CA LEU A 181 0.63 -6.04 -4.59
C LEU A 181 1.40 -5.07 -3.67
N LEU A 182 0.70 -4.18 -2.97
CA LEU A 182 1.31 -3.29 -1.98
C LEU A 182 1.96 -4.09 -0.84
N THR A 183 1.28 -5.12 -0.35
CA THR A 183 1.81 -5.99 0.70
C THR A 183 3.08 -6.71 0.26
N VAL A 184 3.10 -7.28 -0.96
CA VAL A 184 4.30 -7.89 -1.53
C VAL A 184 5.42 -6.87 -1.66
N ALA A 185 5.15 -5.66 -2.16
CA ALA A 185 6.17 -4.62 -2.28
C ALA A 185 6.81 -4.28 -0.92
N LEU A 186 6.02 -4.20 0.16
CA LEU A 186 6.51 -3.99 1.52
C LEU A 186 7.35 -5.17 2.03
N LEU A 187 6.95 -6.41 1.73
CA LEU A 187 7.70 -7.61 2.09
C LEU A 187 9.02 -7.72 1.31
N VAL A 188 9.04 -7.33 0.04
CA VAL A 188 10.26 -7.23 -0.77
C VAL A 188 11.20 -6.17 -0.20
N LEU A 189 10.68 -4.99 0.12
CA LEU A 189 11.46 -3.89 0.70
C LEU A 189 12.08 -4.27 2.06
N SER A 190 11.35 -5.02 2.88
CA SER A 190 11.79 -5.46 4.21
C SER A 190 12.71 -6.69 4.23
N ARG A 191 12.95 -7.34 3.08
CA ARG A 191 13.78 -8.55 2.97
C ARG A 191 15.14 -8.42 3.67
N HIS A 192 15.74 -7.22 3.63
CA HIS A 192 17.06 -6.91 4.23
C HIS A 192 16.99 -6.10 5.54
N GLY A 193 15.82 -5.95 6.17
CA GLY A 193 15.64 -5.18 7.42
C GLY A 193 15.89 -5.98 8.70
N ARG A 194 15.29 -5.59 9.82
CA ARG A 194 15.09 -6.43 11.01
C ARG A 194 13.75 -7.17 10.89
N PRO A 195 13.58 -8.36 11.50
CA PRO A 195 12.29 -9.06 11.43
C PRO A 195 11.25 -8.29 12.24
N ALA A 196 9.99 -8.30 11.79
CA ALA A 196 8.89 -7.57 12.43
C ALA A 196 8.77 -7.89 13.94
N VAL A 197 8.95 -9.17 14.31
CA VAL A 197 8.90 -9.63 15.70
C VAL A 197 10.00 -9.02 16.56
N ALA A 198 11.20 -8.80 16.01
CA ALA A 198 12.29 -8.16 16.76
C ALA A 198 12.09 -6.65 16.93
N ILE A 199 11.40 -6.00 15.98
CA ILE A 199 11.09 -4.56 16.05
C ILE A 199 9.98 -4.31 17.08
N LEU A 200 8.98 -5.18 17.12
CA LEU A 200 7.85 -5.09 18.05
C LEU A 200 8.23 -5.50 19.48
N GLY A 201 9.23 -6.36 19.63
CA GLY A 201 9.55 -7.02 20.90
C GLY A 201 8.44 -7.96 21.36
N ARG A 202 8.68 -8.73 22.43
CA ARG A 202 7.70 -9.72 22.93
C ARG A 202 6.36 -9.09 23.32
N ARG A 203 6.40 -8.01 24.12
CA ARG A 203 5.19 -7.36 24.63
C ARG A 203 4.46 -6.52 23.59
N GLY A 204 5.18 -5.86 22.68
CA GLY A 204 4.55 -5.12 21.57
C GLY A 204 3.96 -6.07 20.54
N GLY A 205 4.68 -7.16 20.25
CA GLY A 205 4.22 -8.25 19.38
C GLY A 205 2.94 -8.89 19.91
N ALA A 206 2.91 -9.31 21.18
CA ALA A 206 1.72 -9.92 21.78
C ALA A 206 0.49 -9.01 21.73
N VAL A 207 0.64 -7.72 22.02
CA VAL A 207 -0.46 -6.75 21.97
C VAL A 207 -0.94 -6.52 20.53
N LEU A 208 -0.02 -6.40 19.58
CA LEU A 208 -0.36 -6.21 18.16
C LEU A 208 -1.03 -7.46 17.59
N THR A 209 -0.50 -8.65 17.85
CA THR A 209 -1.11 -9.93 17.47
C THR A 209 -2.48 -10.10 18.12
N GLY A 210 -2.63 -9.77 19.40
CA GLY A 210 -3.93 -9.80 20.09
C GLY A 210 -4.96 -8.88 19.43
N GLY A 211 -4.57 -7.65 19.07
CA GLY A 211 -5.45 -6.72 18.34
C GLY A 211 -5.83 -7.24 16.96
N LEU A 212 -4.87 -7.81 16.22
CA LEU A 212 -5.13 -8.42 14.91
C LEU A 212 -6.06 -9.63 15.00
N VAL A 213 -5.86 -10.51 15.98
CA VAL A 213 -6.73 -11.67 16.22
C VAL A 213 -8.13 -11.19 16.60
N LEU A 214 -8.25 -10.16 17.43
CA LEU A 214 -9.54 -9.62 17.84
C LEU A 214 -10.30 -8.98 16.67
N ALA A 215 -9.60 -8.24 15.80
CA ALA A 215 -10.19 -7.71 14.57
C ALA A 215 -10.64 -8.83 13.63
N ALA A 216 -9.82 -9.88 13.48
CA ALA A 216 -10.17 -11.05 12.68
C ALA A 216 -11.41 -11.74 13.27
N VAL A 217 -11.44 -12.04 14.58
CA VAL A 217 -12.59 -12.65 15.25
C VAL A 217 -13.84 -11.81 15.06
N SER A 218 -13.78 -10.49 15.27
CA SER A 218 -14.92 -9.59 15.02
C SER A 218 -15.44 -9.72 13.57
N ALA A 219 -14.53 -9.68 12.60
CA ALA A 219 -14.86 -9.83 11.18
C ALA A 219 -15.47 -11.20 10.83
N LEU A 220 -15.08 -12.26 11.54
CA LEU A 220 -15.59 -13.63 11.38
C LEU A 220 -16.94 -13.85 12.09
N LEU A 221 -17.26 -13.08 13.14
CA LEU A 221 -18.53 -13.17 13.87
C LEU A 221 -19.67 -12.42 13.18
N LEU A 222 -19.37 -11.32 12.47
CA LEU A 222 -20.35 -10.51 11.72
C LEU A 222 -21.35 -11.33 10.85
N PRO A 223 -20.91 -12.32 10.05
CA PRO A 223 -21.80 -13.17 9.27
C PRO A 223 -22.77 -14.03 10.09
N LEU A 224 -22.38 -14.39 11.31
CA LEU A 224 -23.12 -15.33 12.16
C LEU A 224 -24.29 -14.66 12.89
N TRP A 225 -24.35 -13.32 12.89
CA TRP A 225 -25.36 -12.55 13.57
C TRP A 225 -26.11 -11.63 12.60
N PRO A 226 -27.28 -12.05 12.07
CA PRO A 226 -28.13 -11.21 11.25
C PRO A 226 -28.51 -9.89 11.96
N THR A 227 -28.69 -9.98 13.29
CA THR A 227 -28.90 -8.85 14.20
C THR A 227 -27.86 -8.93 15.32
N PRO A 228 -26.71 -8.25 15.20
CA PRO A 228 -25.65 -8.36 16.20
C PRO A 228 -26.14 -7.84 17.56
N PRO A 229 -25.84 -8.57 18.67
CA PRO A 229 -26.22 -8.14 20.00
C PRO A 229 -25.59 -6.79 20.33
N GLN A 230 -26.34 -5.95 21.04
CA GLN A 230 -25.91 -4.61 21.44
C GLN A 230 -25.48 -4.61 22.90
N ILE A 231 -24.37 -3.92 23.19
CA ILE A 231 -23.91 -3.60 24.53
C ILE A 231 -24.55 -2.27 24.91
N LEU A 232 -25.35 -2.28 25.99
CA LEU A 232 -26.05 -1.10 26.52
C LEU A 232 -26.97 -0.40 25.50
N GLY A 233 -27.40 -1.09 24.44
CA GLY A 233 -28.22 -0.49 23.37
C GLY A 233 -27.51 0.54 22.49
N LEU A 234 -26.19 0.72 22.63
CA LEU A 234 -25.44 1.79 21.98
C LEU A 234 -24.41 1.28 20.95
N VAL A 235 -23.78 0.13 21.23
CA VAL A 235 -22.65 -0.38 20.43
C VAL A 235 -22.87 -1.85 20.14
N THR A 236 -22.72 -2.29 18.88
CA THR A 236 -22.80 -3.72 18.56
C THR A 236 -21.56 -4.44 19.07
N VAL A 237 -21.68 -5.71 19.47
CA VAL A 237 -20.51 -6.52 19.91
C VAL A 237 -19.37 -6.50 18.87
N PRO A 238 -19.61 -6.64 17.55
CA PRO A 238 -18.55 -6.51 16.55
C PRO A 238 -17.84 -5.15 16.57
N ASP A 239 -18.58 -4.05 16.73
CA ASP A 239 -18.00 -2.70 16.80
C ASP A 239 -17.14 -2.54 18.05
N ALA A 240 -17.59 -3.04 19.20
CA ALA A 240 -16.81 -3.03 20.43
C ALA A 240 -15.50 -3.83 20.29
N LEU A 241 -15.55 -5.00 19.65
CA LEU A 241 -14.35 -5.81 19.37
C LEU A 241 -13.39 -5.09 18.40
N LEU A 242 -13.91 -4.38 17.39
CA LEU A 242 -13.09 -3.58 16.48
C LEU A 242 -12.43 -2.39 17.17
N LEU A 243 -13.16 -1.71 18.06
CA LEU A 243 -12.61 -0.62 18.88
C LEU A 243 -11.49 -1.12 19.80
N ALA A 244 -11.72 -2.25 20.48
CA ALA A 244 -10.71 -2.90 21.30
C ALA A 244 -9.50 -3.33 20.46
N ALA A 245 -9.73 -3.89 19.27
CA ALA A 245 -8.67 -4.26 18.34
C ALA A 245 -7.84 -3.03 17.91
N GLY A 246 -8.50 -1.94 17.52
CA GLY A 246 -7.86 -0.67 17.18
C GLY A 246 -7.02 -0.12 18.33
N ALA A 247 -7.55 -0.13 19.56
CA ALA A 247 -6.82 0.30 20.74
C ALA A 247 -5.57 -0.56 21.00
N MET A 248 -5.68 -1.89 20.85
CA MET A 248 -4.54 -2.80 20.98
C MET A 248 -3.49 -2.55 19.88
N LEU A 249 -3.89 -2.39 18.62
CA LEU A 249 -2.98 -2.07 17.52
C LEU A 249 -2.22 -0.77 17.78
N LEU A 250 -2.93 0.28 18.21
CA LEU A 250 -2.33 1.56 18.58
C LEU A 250 -1.37 1.40 19.77
N ALA A 251 -1.76 0.69 20.82
CA ALA A 251 -0.91 0.43 21.99
C ALA A 251 0.37 -0.35 21.61
N GLY A 252 0.26 -1.33 20.71
CA GLY A 252 1.40 -2.06 20.15
C GLY A 252 2.34 -1.15 19.36
N LEU A 253 1.80 -0.30 18.49
CA LEU A 253 2.57 0.66 17.69
C LEU A 253 3.24 1.74 18.55
N GLN A 254 2.61 2.20 19.63
CA GLN A 254 3.19 3.21 20.53
C GLN A 254 4.49 2.76 21.19
N ARG A 255 4.71 1.43 21.33
CA ARG A 255 5.95 0.87 21.89
C ARG A 255 7.12 0.87 20.91
N ILE A 256 6.87 1.12 19.62
CA ILE A 256 7.90 1.22 18.59
C ILE A 256 8.56 2.61 18.67
N PRO A 257 9.90 2.72 18.49
CA PRO A 257 10.59 4.01 18.43
C PRO A 257 9.91 4.99 17.46
N ALA A 258 9.78 6.25 17.89
CA ALA A 258 8.99 7.25 17.17
C ALA A 258 9.39 7.43 15.69
N GLY A 259 10.69 7.30 15.37
CA GLY A 259 11.20 7.37 14.00
C GLY A 259 10.67 6.25 13.09
N ILE A 260 10.60 5.01 13.60
CA ILE A 260 10.05 3.86 12.86
C ILE A 260 8.52 3.95 12.84
N ARG A 261 7.88 4.30 13.97
CA ARG A 261 6.43 4.43 14.07
C ARG A 261 5.84 5.37 13.02
N ARG A 262 6.45 6.55 12.83
CA ARG A 262 6.00 7.52 11.81
C ARG A 262 6.11 6.94 10.39
N ARG A 263 7.20 6.23 10.09
CA ARG A 263 7.39 5.56 8.79
C ARG A 263 6.40 4.42 8.57
N ILE A 264 6.06 3.67 9.63
CA ILE A 264 4.98 2.66 9.58
C ILE A 264 3.67 3.33 9.17
N LEU A 265 3.29 4.44 9.81
CA LEU A 265 2.06 5.17 9.47
C LEU A 265 2.06 5.63 8.00
N VAL A 266 3.19 6.11 7.48
CA VAL A 266 3.32 6.48 6.06
C VAL A 266 3.11 5.27 5.14
N LEU A 267 3.65 4.10 5.49
CA LEU A 267 3.49 2.87 4.70
C LEU A 267 2.12 2.21 4.86
N LEU A 268 1.41 2.47 5.96
CA LEU A 268 0.03 2.03 6.16
C LEU A 268 -0.98 2.91 5.42
N ALA A 269 -0.67 4.19 5.17
CA ALA A 269 -1.54 5.11 4.44
C ALA A 269 -2.05 4.54 3.08
N PRO A 270 -1.20 4.03 2.17
CA PRO A 270 -1.67 3.44 0.92
C PRO A 270 -2.54 2.19 1.15
N LEU A 271 -2.22 1.34 2.15
CA LEU A 271 -3.02 0.15 2.46
C LEU A 271 -4.43 0.53 2.93
N LEU A 272 -4.57 1.60 3.72
CA LEU A 272 -5.86 2.09 4.18
C LEU A 272 -6.63 2.85 3.10
N ALA A 273 -5.92 3.45 2.15
CA ALA A 273 -6.52 4.21 1.06
C ALA A 273 -7.23 3.32 0.02
N VAL A 274 -6.76 2.08 -0.19
CA VAL A 274 -7.37 1.13 -1.14
C VAL A 274 -8.85 0.83 -0.85
N PRO A 275 -9.26 0.36 0.35
CA PRO A 275 -10.66 0.08 0.63
C PRO A 275 -11.54 1.34 0.62
N VAL A 276 -10.97 2.51 0.93
CA VAL A 276 -11.69 3.78 0.81
C VAL A 276 -11.93 4.11 -0.66
N ALA A 277 -10.92 3.99 -1.51
CA ALA A 277 -11.06 4.21 -2.95
C ALA A 277 -12.12 3.28 -3.55
N GLN A 278 -12.12 2.01 -3.13
CA GLN A 278 -13.12 1.02 -3.58
C GLN A 278 -14.53 1.44 -3.17
N ARG A 279 -14.72 1.82 -1.90
CA ARG A 279 -16.03 2.25 -1.42
C ARG A 279 -16.55 3.47 -2.17
N GLN A 280 -15.69 4.43 -2.49
CA GLN A 280 -16.07 5.61 -3.26
C GLN A 280 -16.44 5.24 -4.70
N LEU A 281 -15.71 4.31 -5.32
CA LEU A 281 -16.03 3.80 -6.66
C LEU A 281 -17.40 3.09 -6.68
N GLU A 282 -17.65 2.22 -5.69
CA GLU A 282 -18.93 1.51 -5.55
C GLU A 282 -20.11 2.46 -5.38
N GLN A 283 -19.93 3.52 -4.59
CA GLN A 283 -20.94 4.57 -4.39
C GLN A 283 -21.15 5.43 -5.64
N ALA A 284 -20.10 5.70 -6.42
CA ALA A 284 -20.19 6.56 -7.60
C ALA A 284 -20.82 5.86 -8.80
N ILE A 285 -20.60 4.55 -8.96
CA ILE A 285 -21.07 3.78 -10.11
C ILE A 285 -22.49 3.22 -9.88
N ASP A 286 -22.97 3.24 -8.63
CA ASP A 286 -24.16 2.50 -8.18
C ASP A 286 -24.20 1.10 -8.80
N ILE A 287 -23.17 0.32 -8.44
CA ILE A 287 -22.88 -1.00 -9.02
C ILE A 287 -24.08 -1.96 -8.94
N THR A 288 -25.03 -1.69 -8.03
CA THR A 288 -26.28 -2.43 -7.88
C THR A 288 -27.16 -2.38 -9.15
N PHE A 289 -27.11 -1.29 -9.92
CA PHE A 289 -27.98 -1.06 -11.09
C PHE A 289 -27.25 -1.13 -12.43
N ALA A 290 -25.92 -1.10 -12.43
CA ALA A 290 -25.15 -1.23 -13.64
C ALA A 290 -25.33 -2.64 -14.24
N ARG A 291 -25.84 -2.71 -15.48
CA ARG A 291 -26.13 -4.00 -16.15
C ARG A 291 -24.90 -4.65 -16.81
N SER A 292 -23.86 -3.87 -17.09
CA SER A 292 -22.63 -4.33 -17.73
C SER A 292 -21.42 -3.50 -17.31
N VAL A 293 -20.23 -4.08 -17.39
CA VAL A 293 -18.98 -3.37 -17.15
C VAL A 293 -18.49 -2.77 -18.47
N THR A 294 -18.44 -1.45 -18.53
CA THR A 294 -17.85 -0.76 -19.70
C THR A 294 -16.32 -0.68 -19.55
N PRO A 295 -15.56 -0.63 -20.66
CA PRO A 295 -14.11 -0.42 -20.60
C PRO A 295 -13.72 0.85 -19.82
N GLY A 296 -14.56 1.90 -19.89
CA GLY A 296 -14.36 3.12 -19.12
C GLY A 296 -14.39 2.89 -17.61
N ILE A 297 -15.31 2.06 -17.10
CA ILE A 297 -15.38 1.69 -15.68
C ILE A 297 -14.09 0.95 -15.26
N VAL A 298 -13.60 0.03 -16.08
CA VAL A 298 -12.35 -0.71 -15.80
C VAL A 298 -11.15 0.25 -15.72
N VAL A 299 -11.06 1.21 -16.65
CA VAL A 299 -10.00 2.22 -16.64
C VAL A 299 -10.09 3.08 -15.38
N VAL A 300 -11.28 3.53 -14.99
CA VAL A 300 -11.49 4.30 -13.76
C VAL A 300 -11.11 3.50 -12.52
N ASP A 301 -11.51 2.23 -12.43
CA ASP A 301 -11.14 1.33 -11.34
C ASP A 301 -9.62 1.20 -11.20
N VAL A 302 -8.92 0.88 -12.30
CA VAL A 302 -7.45 0.77 -12.31
C VAL A 302 -6.79 2.09 -11.90
N LEU A 303 -7.25 3.22 -12.43
CA LEU A 303 -6.73 4.54 -12.08
C LEU A 303 -6.96 4.88 -10.61
N MET A 304 -8.11 4.52 -10.04
CA MET A 304 -8.40 4.74 -8.62
C MET A 304 -7.56 3.82 -7.72
N MET A 305 -7.47 2.53 -8.05
CA MET A 305 -6.71 1.53 -7.29
C MET A 305 -5.19 1.78 -7.32
N ALA A 306 -4.67 2.40 -8.38
CA ALA A 306 -3.26 2.80 -8.44
C ALA A 306 -3.04 4.22 -7.89
N GLY A 307 -3.84 5.19 -8.33
CA GLY A 307 -3.64 6.60 -8.07
C GLY A 307 -3.88 7.01 -6.63
N VAL A 308 -4.98 6.54 -6.02
CA VAL A 308 -5.36 6.95 -4.65
C VAL A 308 -4.35 6.47 -3.60
N PRO A 309 -3.87 5.21 -3.61
CA PRO A 309 -2.83 4.77 -2.68
C PRO A 309 -1.49 5.49 -2.89
N LEU A 310 -1.09 5.73 -4.15
CA LEU A 310 0.14 6.48 -4.45
C LEU A 310 0.06 7.92 -3.93
N LEU A 311 -1.08 8.59 -4.13
CA LEU A 311 -1.32 9.93 -3.60
C LEU A 311 -1.29 9.93 -2.06
N ALA A 312 -1.95 8.97 -1.42
CA ALA A 312 -1.96 8.84 0.04
C ALA A 312 -0.53 8.64 0.60
N PHE A 313 0.26 7.77 -0.04
CA PHE A 313 1.66 7.59 0.32
C PHE A 313 2.48 8.87 0.14
N ALA A 314 2.34 9.56 -1.00
CA ALA A 314 3.07 10.79 -1.29
C ALA A 314 2.75 11.91 -0.29
N LEU A 315 1.46 12.11 0.04
CA LEU A 315 1.01 13.08 1.03
C LEU A 315 1.55 12.75 2.43
N ALA A 316 1.47 11.48 2.85
CA ALA A 316 1.98 11.04 4.14
C ALA A 316 3.52 11.17 4.24
N ALA A 317 4.24 10.84 3.18
CA ALA A 317 5.69 11.00 3.10
C ALA A 317 6.10 12.49 3.11
N ALA A 318 5.37 13.35 2.40
CA ALA A 318 5.59 14.80 2.40
C ALA A 318 5.37 15.39 3.80
N ALA A 319 4.27 15.03 4.47
CA ALA A 319 3.99 15.45 5.84
C ALA A 319 5.10 15.00 6.83
N LEU A 320 5.60 13.77 6.67
CA LEU A 320 6.73 13.29 7.48
C LEU A 320 8.01 14.10 7.21
N HIS A 321 8.31 14.38 5.94
CA HIS A 321 9.50 15.15 5.56
C HIS A 321 9.46 16.58 6.10
N LEU A 322 8.32 17.27 5.99
CA LEU A 322 8.13 18.60 6.57
C LEU A 322 8.34 18.59 8.08
N ARG A 323 7.81 17.57 8.79
CA ARG A 323 7.97 17.44 10.24
C ARG A 323 9.42 17.16 10.66
N GLU A 324 10.11 16.27 9.95
CA GLU A 324 11.53 15.99 10.21
C GLU A 324 12.41 17.20 9.90
N GLY A 325 12.12 17.95 8.84
CA GLY A 325 12.83 19.18 8.47
C GLY A 325 12.75 20.29 9.54
N ILE A 326 11.57 20.51 10.12
CA ILE A 326 11.38 21.50 11.19
C ILE A 326 12.23 21.17 12.42
N THR A 327 12.36 19.87 12.75
CA THR A 327 13.07 19.44 13.96
C THR A 327 14.59 19.66 13.86
N VAL A 328 15.15 19.55 12.65
CA VAL A 328 16.59 19.76 12.40
C VAL A 328 16.96 21.24 12.46
N THR A 329 16.08 22.14 12.05
CA THR A 329 16.34 23.59 12.09
C THR A 329 16.35 24.13 13.53
N VAL A 330 15.51 23.58 14.42
CA VAL A 330 15.44 24.02 15.83
C VAL A 330 16.65 23.57 16.66
N THR A 331 17.34 22.51 16.26
CA THR A 331 18.52 21.99 16.99
C THR A 331 19.85 22.62 16.58
N ARG A 332 19.86 23.55 15.62
CA ARG A 332 21.06 24.26 15.16
C ARG A 332 20.96 25.78 15.40
N THR A 333 21.09 26.22 16.65
CA THR A 333 21.50 27.59 17.07
C THR A 333 21.61 27.66 18.60
N PRO A 334 22.53 28.44 19.24
CA PRO A 334 23.73 29.13 18.77
C PRO A 334 24.91 28.99 19.77
N GLU A 335 25.69 27.90 19.76
CA GLU A 335 26.93 27.81 20.57
C GLU A 335 28.20 27.63 19.74
N GLN A 336 28.09 27.75 18.41
CA GLN A 336 29.25 27.70 17.48
C GLN A 336 29.54 29.06 16.82
N ALA A 337 29.19 30.15 17.51
CA ALA A 337 29.55 31.52 17.12
C ALA A 337 30.37 32.22 18.22
N ALA A 338 31.26 31.47 18.88
CA ALA A 338 32.31 31.99 19.75
C ALA A 338 33.66 31.50 19.22
#